data_AF-A0A1Q3KD50-F1
#
_entry.id   AF-A0A1Q3KD50-F1
#
_cell.length_a   1.000
_cell.length_b   1.000
_cell.length_c   1.000
_cell.angle_alpha   90.00
_cell.angle_beta   90.00
_cell.angle_gamma   90.00
#
_symmetry.space_group_name_H-M   'P 1'
#
loop_
_entity.id
_entity.type
_entity.pdbx_description
1 polymer ?
#
loop_
_entity_poly.entity_id
_entity_poly.type
_entity_poly.pdbx_seq_one_letter_code
_entity_poly.pdbx_strand_id
1 'polypeptide(L)'
;MERRKLFMLSAAVIALAPLRPLFAQDSSKPFTNEQLDQLLAPIALYPDALLAQVLMAATYPLEVVEAARWSQANPSLKGDAAVAAVKNQDWDVSVKSLTAFPQTLQMMSNQLDWTQKVGDAMIGQQKEVAASVQRLRARAEAAGNLKSTPQQKVTKQTSDGASAIVIEPANPEVVYVPYYNPAWAYGAWPYPAYPPPYYPPPPNYGQALMTGMMFGLGVAAGSAMFGGWHWGWSGGAWGNSYTTVNVNKATNISVNNFDANKYGDGRWNFDPAHRGGVPYRTPGEREKYGQRWPNATERQQFRGQLDNRGNFTTRPEGAGARAAEDRGMENRGAENRGGWGRGDAFDGINRGGNDMQRDFDRGRSSWGDRSWGGGDRFGGGGFHGGGFRR
;
A
#
# COMPACT_ATOMS: atom_id res chain seq x y z
N MET A 1 26.31 53.09 -42.05
CA MET A 1 27.62 52.41 -41.88
C MET A 1 28.14 52.87 -40.53
N GLU A 2 28.43 52.09 -39.49
CA GLU A 2 28.71 50.67 -39.24
C GLU A 2 28.43 50.43 -37.72
N ARG A 3 27.65 49.42 -37.31
CA ARG A 3 28.06 48.07 -36.84
C ARG A 3 28.97 47.99 -35.59
N ARG A 4 28.47 47.27 -34.55
CA ARG A 4 29.16 46.30 -33.64
C ARG A 4 29.95 46.94 -32.46
N LYS A 5 29.98 46.50 -31.18
CA LYS A 5 29.59 45.32 -30.35
C LYS A 5 29.47 45.84 -28.88
N LEU A 6 28.52 45.42 -28.01
CA LEU A 6 28.36 44.17 -27.23
C LEU A 6 29.34 43.98 -26.05
N PHE A 7 28.79 43.55 -24.89
CA PHE A 7 29.37 43.17 -23.58
C PHE A 7 29.55 44.34 -22.57
N MET A 8 29.07 44.33 -21.32
CA MET A 8 28.60 43.28 -20.41
C MET A 8 27.53 43.84 -19.45
N LEU A 9 26.54 43.03 -19.06
CA LEU A 9 25.89 43.12 -17.74
C LEU A 9 25.23 41.77 -17.41
N SER A 10 26.07 40.87 -16.88
CA SER A 10 25.69 39.90 -15.83
C SER A 10 25.32 40.69 -14.56
N ALA A 11 24.54 40.23 -13.59
CA ALA A 11 23.68 39.06 -13.41
C ALA A 11 22.91 39.35 -12.10
N ALA A 12 21.59 39.16 -12.07
CA ALA A 12 20.82 38.94 -10.84
C ALA A 12 19.37 38.52 -11.17
N VAL A 13 19.18 37.32 -11.73
CA VAL A 13 17.86 36.67 -11.68
C VAL A 13 17.82 35.90 -10.37
N ILE A 14 17.21 36.49 -9.34
CA ILE A 14 16.81 35.78 -8.13
C ILE A 14 15.77 34.76 -8.56
N ALA A 15 16.17 33.50 -8.65
CA ALA A 15 15.27 32.39 -8.87
C ALA A 15 14.31 32.30 -7.68
N LEU A 16 13.07 32.77 -7.86
CA LEU A 16 11.94 32.40 -7.01
C LEU A 16 11.66 30.91 -7.24
N ALA A 17 12.34 30.04 -6.49
CA ALA A 17 11.87 28.68 -6.34
C ALA A 17 10.55 28.73 -5.56
N PRO A 18 9.45 28.14 -6.05
CA PRO A 18 8.27 27.98 -5.21
C PRO A 18 8.67 27.05 -4.06
N LEU A 19 8.71 27.60 -2.85
CA LEU A 19 8.68 26.83 -1.61
C LEU A 19 7.45 25.93 -1.69
N ARG A 20 7.64 24.67 -2.08
CA ARG A 20 6.64 23.64 -1.85
C ARG A 20 6.62 23.47 -0.33
N PRO A 21 5.53 23.80 0.38
CA PRO A 21 5.43 23.43 1.78
C PRO A 21 5.52 21.90 1.84
N LEU A 22 6.62 21.39 2.40
CA LEU A 22 6.68 20.04 2.90
C LEU A 22 5.72 20.00 4.09
N PHE A 23 4.45 19.72 3.82
CA PHE A 23 3.51 19.38 4.87
C PHE A 23 3.95 18.05 5.44
N ALA A 24 4.70 18.10 6.54
CA ALA A 24 4.87 16.96 7.42
C ALA A 24 3.47 16.54 7.85
N GLN A 25 2.99 15.43 7.29
CA GLN A 25 1.72 14.85 7.68
C GLN A 25 1.87 14.43 9.14
N ASP A 26 1.21 15.15 10.04
CA ASP A 26 1.17 14.83 11.46
C ASP A 26 0.60 13.39 11.57
N SER A 27 1.50 12.42 11.78
CA SER A 27 1.19 11.00 11.67
C SER A 27 0.36 10.50 12.86
N SER A 28 0.06 11.37 13.83
CA SER A 28 -0.60 11.05 15.11
C SER A 28 -2.09 11.41 15.16
N LYS A 29 -2.61 12.12 14.15
CA LYS A 29 -4.01 12.61 14.10
C LYS A 29 -4.83 11.90 13.03
N PRO A 30 -6.15 11.73 13.22
CA PRO A 30 -7.06 11.32 12.14
C PRO A 30 -6.89 12.21 10.90
N PHE A 31 -7.12 11.64 9.71
CA PHE A 31 -7.16 12.39 8.46
C PHE A 31 -8.31 13.40 8.47
N THR A 32 -8.05 14.59 7.93
CA THR A 32 -9.11 15.58 7.70
C THR A 32 -9.97 15.19 6.50
N ASN A 33 -11.12 15.85 6.31
CA ASN A 33 -12.00 15.59 5.17
C ASN A 33 -11.30 15.81 3.82
N GLU A 34 -10.45 16.84 3.73
CA GLU A 34 -9.70 17.19 2.52
C GLU A 34 -8.66 16.13 2.19
N GLN A 35 -7.99 15.60 3.23
CA GLN A 35 -7.02 14.52 3.08
C GLN A 35 -7.70 13.21 2.66
N LEU A 36 -8.89 12.90 3.21
CA LEU A 36 -9.67 11.73 2.80
C LEU A 36 -10.17 11.87 1.36
N ASP A 37 -10.67 13.06 0.97
CA ASP A 37 -11.12 13.32 -0.40
C ASP A 37 -9.95 13.18 -1.39
N GLN A 38 -8.77 13.68 -1.05
CA GLN A 38 -7.55 13.49 -1.84
C GLN A 38 -7.17 12.00 -1.95
N LEU A 39 -7.20 11.29 -0.83
CA LEU A 39 -6.75 9.91 -0.72
C LEU A 39 -7.65 8.95 -1.51
N LEU A 40 -8.97 9.17 -1.48
CA LEU A 40 -9.97 8.29 -2.07
C LEU A 40 -10.35 8.66 -3.51
N ALA A 41 -9.97 9.85 -3.97
CA ALA A 41 -10.19 10.30 -5.35
C ALA A 41 -9.84 9.26 -6.44
N PRO A 42 -8.74 8.48 -6.36
CA PRO A 42 -8.41 7.51 -7.41
C PRO A 42 -9.36 6.32 -7.52
N ILE A 43 -10.11 6.01 -6.45
CA ILE A 43 -10.91 4.78 -6.36
C ILE A 43 -12.40 5.02 -6.05
N ALA A 44 -12.81 6.25 -5.72
CA ALA A 44 -14.18 6.54 -5.30
C ALA A 44 -15.24 6.25 -6.38
N LEU A 45 -14.86 6.18 -7.67
CA LEU A 45 -15.77 5.81 -8.76
C LEU A 45 -15.73 4.30 -9.09
N TYR A 46 -15.05 3.49 -8.30
CA TYR A 46 -15.09 2.04 -8.46
C TYR A 46 -16.48 1.51 -8.10
N PRO A 47 -16.93 0.38 -8.72
CA PRO A 47 -18.12 -0.33 -8.26
C PRO A 47 -18.02 -0.67 -6.77
N ASP A 48 -19.14 -0.59 -6.06
CA ASP A 48 -19.21 -0.68 -4.59
C ASP A 48 -18.59 -1.96 -4.05
N ALA A 49 -18.79 -3.08 -4.77
CA ALA A 49 -18.13 -4.32 -4.46
C ALA A 49 -16.61 -4.13 -4.48
N LEU A 50 -16.02 -3.88 -5.66
CA LEU A 50 -14.58 -3.71 -5.83
C LEU A 50 -13.98 -2.68 -4.87
N LEU A 51 -14.66 -1.55 -4.68
CA LEU A 51 -14.26 -0.51 -3.73
C LEU A 51 -14.13 -1.08 -2.31
N ALA A 52 -15.11 -1.86 -1.86
CA ALA A 52 -15.06 -2.52 -0.56
C ALA A 52 -13.83 -3.43 -0.43
N GLN A 53 -13.53 -4.27 -1.43
CA GLN A 53 -12.35 -5.15 -1.32
C GLN A 53 -11.04 -4.38 -1.34
N VAL A 54 -10.91 -3.32 -2.17
CA VAL A 54 -9.72 -2.45 -2.15
C VAL A 54 -9.51 -1.82 -0.78
N LEU A 55 -10.58 -1.30 -0.18
CA LEU A 55 -10.53 -0.65 1.12
C LEU A 55 -10.21 -1.63 2.27
N MET A 56 -10.79 -2.84 2.25
CA MET A 56 -10.47 -3.90 3.21
C MET A 56 -9.02 -4.37 3.05
N ALA A 57 -8.58 -4.69 1.83
CA ALA A 57 -7.23 -5.20 1.56
C ALA A 57 -6.13 -4.17 1.85
N ALA A 58 -6.42 -2.87 1.71
CA ALA A 58 -5.49 -1.81 2.06
C ALA A 58 -5.09 -1.83 3.55
N THR A 59 -5.88 -2.46 4.41
CA THR A 59 -5.52 -2.65 5.83
C THR A 59 -4.42 -3.69 6.06
N TYR A 60 -4.06 -4.45 5.03
CA TYR A 60 -3.04 -5.52 5.02
C TYR A 60 -1.96 -5.31 3.93
N PRO A 61 -1.15 -4.22 3.97
CA PRO A 61 -0.24 -3.87 2.87
C PRO A 61 0.81 -4.95 2.53
N LEU A 62 1.27 -5.72 3.52
CA LEU A 62 2.24 -6.79 3.30
C LEU A 62 1.66 -7.88 2.37
N GLU A 63 0.45 -8.35 2.68
CA GLU A 63 -0.23 -9.37 1.88
C GLU A 63 -0.56 -8.85 0.48
N VAL A 64 -0.89 -7.56 0.34
CA VAL A 64 -1.09 -6.92 -0.97
C VAL A 64 0.16 -7.02 -1.84
N VAL A 65 1.36 -6.78 -1.27
CA VAL A 65 2.64 -6.93 -2.00
C VAL A 65 2.88 -8.38 -2.41
N GLU A 66 2.63 -9.33 -1.49
CA GLU A 66 2.78 -10.76 -1.78
C GLU A 66 1.83 -11.22 -2.90
N ALA A 67 0.55 -10.85 -2.81
CA ALA A 67 -0.46 -11.15 -3.82
C ALA A 67 -0.15 -10.48 -5.16
N ALA A 68 0.36 -9.25 -5.16
CA ALA A 68 0.78 -8.57 -6.38
C ALA A 68 1.96 -9.28 -7.05
N ARG A 69 2.96 -9.73 -6.29
CA ARG A 69 4.08 -10.53 -6.82
C ARG A 69 3.62 -11.88 -7.35
N TRP A 70 2.73 -12.56 -6.62
CA TRP A 70 2.11 -13.80 -7.08
C TRP A 70 1.36 -13.59 -8.40
N SER A 71 0.58 -12.52 -8.52
CA SER A 71 -0.17 -12.20 -9.72
C SER A 71 0.73 -11.91 -10.92
N GLN A 72 1.86 -11.21 -10.72
CA GLN A 72 2.87 -11.00 -11.77
C GLN A 72 3.50 -12.32 -12.24
N ALA A 73 3.75 -13.25 -11.32
CA ALA A 73 4.29 -14.58 -11.64
C ALA A 73 3.25 -15.51 -12.32
N ASN A 74 1.96 -15.16 -12.28
CA ASN A 74 0.86 -15.96 -12.83
C ASN A 74 -0.02 -15.14 -13.81
N PRO A 75 0.55 -14.58 -14.90
CA PRO A 75 -0.15 -13.60 -15.75
C PRO A 75 -1.35 -14.16 -16.53
N SER A 76 -1.45 -15.49 -16.67
CA SER A 76 -2.57 -16.18 -17.30
C SER A 76 -3.78 -16.36 -16.37
N LEU A 77 -3.60 -16.25 -15.05
CA LEU A 77 -4.67 -16.40 -14.08
C LEU A 77 -5.31 -15.05 -13.78
N LYS A 78 -6.63 -14.94 -14.02
CA LYS A 78 -7.44 -13.75 -13.78
C LYS A 78 -8.84 -14.15 -13.33
N GLY A 79 -9.59 -13.20 -12.77
CA GLY A 79 -10.94 -13.45 -12.31
C GLY A 79 -11.01 -14.59 -11.29
N ASP A 80 -12.10 -15.35 -11.35
CA ASP A 80 -12.36 -16.46 -10.45
C ASP A 80 -11.26 -17.54 -10.46
N ALA A 81 -10.58 -17.77 -11.59
CA ALA A 81 -9.47 -18.73 -11.67
C ALA A 81 -8.26 -18.31 -10.83
N ALA A 82 -7.95 -17.00 -10.77
CA ALA A 82 -6.88 -16.49 -9.92
C ALA A 82 -7.23 -16.67 -8.45
N VAL A 83 -8.46 -16.33 -8.07
CA VAL A 83 -8.96 -16.46 -6.69
C VAL A 83 -8.92 -17.92 -6.23
N ALA A 84 -9.35 -18.85 -7.08
CA ALA A 84 -9.29 -20.29 -6.79
C ALA A 84 -7.85 -20.79 -6.57
N ALA A 85 -6.87 -20.25 -7.30
CA ALA A 85 -5.47 -20.65 -7.19
C ALA A 85 -4.82 -20.18 -5.87
N VAL A 86 -5.34 -19.12 -5.23
CA VAL A 86 -4.82 -18.57 -3.98
C VAL A 86 -5.62 -18.97 -2.74
N LYS A 87 -6.59 -19.88 -2.88
CA LYS A 87 -7.49 -20.31 -1.79
C LYS A 87 -6.74 -20.73 -0.51
N ASN A 88 -5.58 -21.37 -0.68
CA ASN A 88 -4.74 -21.91 0.39
C ASN A 88 -3.66 -20.95 0.88
N GLN A 89 -3.58 -19.73 0.33
CA GLN A 89 -2.69 -18.72 0.90
C GLN A 89 -3.22 -18.28 2.26
N ASP A 90 -2.35 -17.83 3.15
CA ASP A 90 -2.77 -17.38 4.49
C ASP A 90 -3.21 -15.92 4.52
N TRP A 91 -3.35 -15.29 3.35
CA TRP A 91 -3.84 -13.92 3.22
C TRP A 91 -5.31 -13.77 3.63
N ASP A 92 -5.67 -12.54 4.01
CA ASP A 92 -7.06 -12.14 4.21
C ASP A 92 -7.89 -12.35 2.93
N VAL A 93 -9.18 -12.63 3.13
CA VAL A 93 -10.13 -12.89 2.05
C VAL A 93 -10.27 -11.73 1.06
N SER A 94 -10.12 -10.48 1.52
CA SER A 94 -10.11 -9.29 0.65
C SER A 94 -8.90 -9.25 -0.27
N VAL A 95 -7.72 -9.65 0.21
CA VAL A 95 -6.50 -9.72 -0.59
C VAL A 95 -6.60 -10.84 -1.63
N LYS A 96 -7.09 -12.02 -1.22
CA LYS A 96 -7.35 -13.14 -2.15
C LYS A 96 -8.35 -12.76 -3.22
N SER A 97 -9.44 -12.11 -2.87
CA SER A 97 -10.44 -11.63 -3.82
C SER A 97 -9.84 -10.70 -4.88
N LEU A 98 -8.93 -9.80 -4.47
CA LEU A 98 -8.28 -8.87 -5.38
C LEU A 98 -7.34 -9.54 -6.39
N THR A 99 -6.96 -10.82 -6.24
CA THR A 99 -6.20 -11.53 -7.29
C THR A 99 -7.00 -11.69 -8.58
N ALA A 100 -8.32 -11.56 -8.53
CA ALA A 100 -9.15 -11.42 -9.71
C ALA A 100 -8.80 -10.17 -10.55
N PHE A 101 -8.24 -9.13 -9.93
CA PHE A 101 -7.93 -7.82 -10.51
C PHE A 101 -6.43 -7.49 -10.44
N PRO A 102 -5.58 -8.15 -11.25
CA PRO A 102 -4.13 -7.94 -11.24
C PRO A 102 -3.71 -6.48 -11.26
N GLN A 103 -4.33 -5.66 -12.12
CA GLN A 103 -3.96 -4.25 -12.28
C GLN A 103 -4.25 -3.43 -11.02
N THR A 104 -5.35 -3.71 -10.32
CA THR A 104 -5.67 -3.04 -9.05
C THR A 104 -4.68 -3.44 -7.97
N LEU A 105 -4.34 -4.73 -7.85
CA LEU A 105 -3.29 -5.19 -6.95
C LEU A 105 -1.93 -4.56 -7.26
N GLN A 106 -1.56 -4.46 -8.53
CA GLN A 106 -0.32 -3.79 -8.94
C GLN A 106 -0.31 -2.33 -8.54
N MET A 107 -1.41 -1.60 -8.73
CA MET A 107 -1.51 -0.20 -8.32
C MET A 107 -1.31 -0.07 -6.81
N MET A 108 -1.98 -0.90 -6.01
CA MET A 108 -1.82 -0.89 -4.55
C MET A 108 -0.39 -1.24 -4.12
N SER A 109 0.24 -2.23 -4.75
CA SER A 109 1.62 -2.63 -4.44
C SER A 109 2.67 -1.62 -4.91
N ASN A 110 2.42 -0.87 -5.98
CA ASN A 110 3.33 0.17 -6.47
C ASN A 110 3.20 1.46 -5.67
N GLN A 111 2.03 1.71 -5.07
CA GLN A 111 1.71 2.92 -4.31
C GLN A 111 1.55 2.59 -2.82
N LEU A 112 2.58 2.01 -2.19
CA LEU A 112 2.49 1.50 -0.81
C LEU A 112 2.14 2.57 0.22
N ASP A 113 2.70 3.78 0.10
CA ASP A 113 2.36 4.89 1.00
C ASP A 113 0.88 5.27 0.91
N TRP A 114 0.30 5.20 -0.30
CA TRP A 114 -1.13 5.43 -0.51
C TRP A 114 -1.96 4.28 0.05
N THR A 115 -1.59 3.03 -0.24
CA THR A 115 -2.26 1.83 0.27
C THR A 115 -2.30 1.82 1.79
N GLN A 116 -1.17 2.11 2.45
CA GLN A 116 -1.11 2.19 3.90
C GLN A 116 -2.03 3.29 4.45
N LYS A 117 -2.02 4.50 3.87
CA LYS A 117 -2.89 5.59 4.32
C LYS A 117 -4.37 5.26 4.14
N VAL A 118 -4.74 4.60 3.04
CA VAL A 118 -6.11 4.11 2.81
C VAL A 118 -6.50 3.09 3.88
N GLY A 119 -5.60 2.15 4.19
CA GLY A 119 -5.79 1.17 5.26
C GLY A 119 -5.97 1.83 6.63
N ASP A 120 -5.13 2.80 6.96
CA ASP A 120 -5.22 3.57 8.22
C ASP A 120 -6.57 4.29 8.34
N ALA A 121 -7.01 4.94 7.25
CA ALA A 121 -8.31 5.59 7.20
C ALA A 121 -9.46 4.60 7.40
N MET A 122 -9.39 3.40 6.82
CA MET A 122 -10.43 2.38 7.02
C MET A 122 -10.47 1.82 8.45
N ILE A 123 -9.32 1.71 9.12
CA ILE A 123 -9.24 1.22 10.51
C ILE A 123 -9.81 2.26 11.48
N GLY A 124 -9.44 3.53 11.32
CA GLY A 124 -9.78 4.60 12.27
C GLY A 124 -11.02 5.42 11.93
N GLN A 125 -11.42 5.48 10.66
CA GLN A 125 -12.34 6.50 10.12
C GLN A 125 -13.29 5.96 9.04
N GLN A 126 -13.78 4.72 9.18
CA GLN A 126 -14.63 4.07 8.17
C GLN A 126 -15.86 4.92 7.75
N LYS A 127 -16.47 5.65 8.70
CA LYS A 127 -17.61 6.53 8.44
C LYS A 127 -17.20 7.72 7.57
N GLU A 128 -16.09 8.36 7.88
CA GLU A 128 -15.57 9.51 7.15
C GLU A 128 -15.05 9.10 5.77
N VAL A 129 -14.50 7.89 5.63
CA VAL A 129 -14.17 7.27 4.33
C VAL A 129 -15.42 7.14 3.47
N ALA A 130 -16.51 6.59 4.02
CA ALA A 130 -17.77 6.47 3.30
C ALA A 130 -18.32 7.85 2.87
N ALA A 131 -18.31 8.82 3.78
CA ALA A 131 -18.74 10.19 3.50
C ALA A 131 -17.89 10.85 2.39
N SER A 132 -16.58 10.63 2.41
CA SER A 132 -15.66 11.14 1.38
C SER A 132 -15.94 10.52 0.01
N VAL A 133 -16.15 9.20 -0.08
CA VAL A 133 -16.56 8.54 -1.33
C VAL A 133 -17.85 9.15 -1.87
N GLN A 134 -18.85 9.38 -1.03
CA GLN A 134 -20.12 9.99 -1.45
C GLN A 134 -19.95 11.45 -1.90
N ARG A 135 -19.12 12.26 -1.21
CA ARG A 135 -18.78 13.62 -1.67
C ARG A 135 -18.13 13.60 -3.06
N LEU A 136 -17.20 12.68 -3.29
CA LEU A 136 -16.50 12.52 -4.57
C LEU A 136 -17.45 12.06 -5.68
N ARG A 137 -18.32 11.09 -5.40
CA ARG A 137 -19.35 10.62 -6.35
C ARG A 137 -20.34 11.73 -6.71
N ALA A 138 -20.83 12.48 -5.72
CA ALA A 138 -21.71 13.62 -5.96
C ALA A 138 -21.04 14.70 -6.82
N ARG A 139 -19.74 14.95 -6.59
CA ARG A 139 -18.95 15.87 -7.41
C ARG A 139 -18.79 15.37 -8.85
N ALA A 140 -18.51 14.08 -9.05
CA ALA A 140 -18.39 13.49 -10.38
C ALA A 140 -19.74 13.47 -11.13
N GLU A 141 -20.84 13.23 -10.43
CA GLU A 141 -22.20 13.33 -10.96
C GLU A 141 -22.53 14.77 -11.36
N ALA A 142 -22.25 15.75 -10.49
CA ALA A 142 -22.45 17.17 -10.78
C ALA A 142 -21.59 17.69 -11.95
N ALA A 143 -20.38 17.13 -12.11
CA ALA A 143 -19.53 17.40 -13.27
C ALA A 143 -20.00 16.70 -14.56
N GLY A 144 -21.02 15.83 -14.48
CA GLY A 144 -21.56 15.08 -15.62
C GLY A 144 -20.71 13.90 -16.07
N ASN A 145 -19.75 13.47 -15.23
CA ASN A 145 -18.73 12.45 -15.54
C ASN A 145 -19.01 11.09 -14.90
N LEU A 146 -20.00 11.00 -14.00
CA LEU A 146 -20.48 9.74 -13.43
C LEU A 146 -21.86 9.39 -14.01
N LYS A 147 -21.89 8.37 -14.88
CA LYS A 147 -23.10 7.94 -15.60
C LYS A 147 -23.16 6.42 -15.70
N SER A 148 -24.39 5.91 -15.88
CA SER A 148 -24.62 4.53 -16.29
C SER A 148 -24.13 4.30 -17.72
N THR A 149 -23.49 3.16 -17.94
CA THR A 149 -22.88 2.73 -19.20
C THR A 149 -23.07 1.22 -19.35
N PRO A 150 -22.67 0.59 -20.46
CA PRO A 150 -22.66 -0.87 -20.57
C PRO A 150 -21.76 -1.58 -19.55
N GLN A 151 -20.81 -0.87 -18.93
CA GLN A 151 -19.87 -1.42 -17.95
C GLN A 151 -20.39 -1.30 -16.51
N GLN A 152 -21.14 -0.24 -16.19
CA GLN A 152 -21.61 0.05 -14.83
C GLN A 152 -23.01 0.66 -14.81
N LYS A 153 -23.74 0.41 -13.72
CA LYS A 153 -25.02 1.05 -13.40
C LYS A 153 -24.80 2.01 -12.24
N VAL A 154 -25.18 3.27 -12.42
CA VAL A 154 -25.18 4.30 -11.38
C VAL A 154 -26.62 4.55 -10.96
N THR A 155 -26.91 4.42 -9.67
CA THR A 155 -28.22 4.72 -9.10
C THR A 155 -28.09 5.66 -7.91
N LYS A 156 -29.12 6.47 -7.68
CA LYS A 156 -29.21 7.34 -6.52
C LYS A 156 -30.33 6.82 -5.61
N GLN A 157 -29.97 6.41 -4.41
CA GLN A 157 -30.91 6.05 -3.35
C GLN A 157 -31.21 7.32 -2.56
N THR A 158 -32.45 7.79 -2.57
CA THR A 158 -32.87 9.04 -1.89
C THR A 158 -34.02 8.76 -0.95
N SER A 159 -33.94 9.26 0.28
CA SER A 159 -35.05 9.33 1.24
C SER A 159 -34.83 10.47 2.22
N ASP A 160 -35.89 11.13 2.67
CA ASP A 160 -35.86 12.13 3.75
C ASP A 160 -34.75 13.19 3.64
N GLY A 161 -34.51 13.67 2.40
CA GLY A 161 -33.52 14.72 2.12
C GLY A 161 -32.06 14.26 2.08
N ALA A 162 -31.76 12.99 2.36
CA ALA A 162 -30.44 12.40 2.18
C ALA A 162 -30.41 11.46 0.96
N SER A 163 -29.25 11.38 0.31
CA SER A 163 -29.04 10.52 -0.85
C SER A 163 -27.66 9.90 -0.87
N ALA A 164 -27.57 8.68 -1.41
CA ALA A 164 -26.33 7.97 -1.68
C ALA A 164 -26.29 7.52 -3.15
N ILE A 165 -25.13 7.68 -3.76
CA ILE A 165 -24.85 7.19 -5.11
C ILE A 165 -24.21 5.81 -5.00
N VAL A 166 -24.86 4.83 -5.63
CA VAL A 166 -24.47 3.42 -5.68
C VAL A 166 -23.97 3.12 -7.08
N ILE A 167 -22.78 2.50 -7.17
CA ILE A 167 -22.18 2.07 -8.44
C ILE A 167 -22.11 0.55 -8.43
N GLU A 168 -22.80 -0.09 -9.37
CA GLU A 168 -22.81 -1.54 -9.52
C GLU A 168 -22.28 -1.92 -10.90
N PRO A 169 -21.68 -3.11 -11.07
CA PRO A 169 -21.48 -3.67 -12.40
C PRO A 169 -22.82 -3.76 -13.15
N ALA A 170 -22.85 -3.42 -14.43
CA ALA A 170 -24.06 -3.59 -15.22
C ALA A 170 -24.44 -5.07 -15.39
N ASN A 171 -23.43 -5.94 -15.42
CA ASN A 171 -23.58 -7.39 -15.31
C ASN A 171 -22.92 -7.86 -13.98
N PRO A 172 -23.67 -8.47 -13.05
CA PRO A 172 -23.13 -8.93 -11.76
C PRO A 172 -21.94 -9.91 -11.85
N GLU A 173 -21.82 -10.65 -12.95
CA GLU A 173 -20.74 -11.63 -13.16
C GLU A 173 -19.46 -10.99 -13.73
N VAL A 174 -19.54 -9.77 -14.27
CA VAL A 174 -18.43 -9.12 -14.96
C VAL A 174 -18.16 -7.74 -14.37
N VAL A 175 -17.01 -7.59 -13.73
CA VAL A 175 -16.58 -6.32 -13.15
C VAL A 175 -15.60 -5.63 -14.09
N TYR A 176 -15.88 -4.37 -14.40
CA TYR A 176 -14.97 -3.49 -15.13
C TYR A 176 -14.32 -2.53 -14.14
N VAL A 177 -12.99 -2.52 -14.09
CA VAL A 177 -12.26 -1.56 -13.25
C VAL A 177 -12.17 -0.23 -14.02
N PRO A 178 -12.68 0.88 -13.44
CA PRO A 178 -12.55 2.19 -14.08
C PRO A 178 -11.18 2.81 -13.78
N TYR A 179 -10.60 3.45 -14.78
CA TYR A 179 -9.44 4.33 -14.66
C TYR A 179 -9.83 5.71 -15.18
N TYR A 180 -9.49 6.75 -14.45
CA TYR A 180 -9.86 8.12 -14.79
C TYR A 180 -8.84 9.08 -14.21
N ASN A 181 -8.71 10.25 -14.83
CA ASN A 181 -7.97 11.36 -14.23
C ASN A 181 -8.90 12.07 -13.22
N PRO A 182 -8.57 12.14 -11.91
CA PRO A 182 -9.39 12.84 -10.93
C PRO A 182 -9.67 14.30 -11.28
N ALA A 183 -8.74 15.01 -11.93
CA ALA A 183 -8.94 16.39 -12.35
C ALA A 183 -10.03 16.53 -13.42
N TRP A 184 -10.18 15.52 -14.29
CA TRP A 184 -11.31 15.43 -15.21
C TRP A 184 -12.57 15.00 -14.47
N ALA A 185 -12.51 13.90 -13.71
CA ALA A 185 -13.69 13.26 -13.12
C ALA A 185 -14.45 14.20 -12.18
N TYR A 186 -13.74 14.99 -11.38
CA TYR A 186 -14.31 15.82 -10.32
C TYR A 186 -14.45 17.31 -10.68
N GLY A 187 -14.04 17.70 -11.88
CA GLY A 187 -14.01 19.12 -12.28
C GLY A 187 -13.10 19.96 -11.38
N ALA A 188 -13.49 21.21 -11.11
CA ALA A 188 -12.71 22.12 -10.27
C ALA A 188 -12.51 21.56 -8.86
N TRP A 189 -11.27 21.23 -8.50
CA TRP A 189 -10.94 20.65 -7.20
C TRP A 189 -10.97 21.71 -6.08
N PRO A 190 -11.63 21.45 -4.94
CA PRO A 190 -11.90 22.47 -3.93
C PRO A 190 -10.72 22.70 -2.97
N TYR A 191 -9.73 21.81 -2.98
CA TYR A 191 -8.63 21.82 -2.01
C TYR A 191 -7.28 21.98 -2.72
N PRO A 192 -6.83 23.21 -3.03
CA PRO A 192 -5.55 23.45 -3.69
C PRO A 192 -4.36 22.84 -2.95
N ALA A 193 -4.41 22.78 -1.62
CA ALA A 193 -3.36 22.20 -0.78
C ALA A 193 -3.32 20.66 -0.80
N TYR A 194 -4.39 20.00 -1.24
CA TYR A 194 -4.56 18.54 -1.23
C TYR A 194 -5.01 18.04 -2.61
N PRO A 195 -4.19 18.20 -3.67
CA PRO A 195 -4.56 17.78 -5.01
C PRO A 195 -4.60 16.24 -5.13
N PRO A 196 -5.58 15.66 -5.83
CA PRO A 196 -5.73 14.22 -5.92
C PRO A 196 -4.55 13.60 -6.71
N PRO A 197 -4.01 12.45 -6.27
CA PRO A 197 -2.99 11.74 -7.04
C PRO A 197 -3.61 11.15 -8.30
N TYR A 198 -2.85 11.10 -9.39
CA TYR A 198 -3.23 10.41 -10.62
C TYR A 198 -2.35 9.20 -10.84
N TYR A 199 -2.96 8.02 -10.90
CA TYR A 199 -2.29 6.77 -11.23
C TYR A 199 -2.68 6.36 -12.65
N PRO A 200 -1.78 6.52 -13.64
CA PRO A 200 -2.12 6.24 -15.03
C PRO A 200 -2.38 4.74 -15.22
N PRO A 201 -3.27 4.39 -16.16
CA PRO A 201 -3.48 2.99 -16.51
C PRO A 201 -2.20 2.37 -17.10
N PRO A 202 -2.04 1.04 -17.01
CA PRO A 202 -0.95 0.35 -17.67
C PRO A 202 -1.07 0.46 -19.21
N PRO A 203 0.01 0.21 -19.96
CA PRO A 203 -0.07 0.16 -21.43
C PRO A 203 -1.16 -0.80 -21.91
N ASN A 204 -1.86 -0.45 -23.00
CA ASN A 204 -2.93 -1.23 -23.61
C ASN A 204 -4.20 -1.42 -22.75
N TYR A 205 -4.43 -0.52 -21.80
CA TYR A 205 -5.59 -0.60 -20.92
C TYR A 205 -6.88 -0.11 -21.59
N GLY A 206 -7.70 -1.06 -22.02
CA GLY A 206 -9.11 -0.86 -22.33
C GLY A 206 -9.43 0.04 -23.53
N GLN A 207 -10.71 0.09 -23.91
CA GLN A 207 -11.20 1.05 -24.91
C GLN A 207 -11.78 2.25 -24.17
N ALA A 208 -11.12 3.40 -24.31
CA ALA A 208 -11.58 4.69 -23.79
C ALA A 208 -12.86 5.10 -24.53
N LEU A 209 -14.03 4.88 -23.94
CA LEU A 209 -15.27 5.35 -24.53
C LEU A 209 -15.38 6.86 -24.28
N MET A 210 -14.72 7.65 -25.15
CA MET A 210 -14.90 9.09 -25.48
C MET A 210 -15.05 10.13 -24.34
N THR A 211 -15.05 9.73 -23.06
CA THR A 211 -15.56 10.56 -21.98
C THR A 211 -14.47 11.07 -21.05
N GLY A 212 -13.32 10.40 -20.94
CA GLY A 212 -12.26 10.71 -19.96
C GLY A 212 -12.15 9.66 -18.84
N MET A 213 -13.09 8.71 -18.80
CA MET A 213 -13.00 7.45 -18.07
C MET A 213 -12.69 6.31 -19.04
N MET A 214 -11.80 5.42 -18.63
CA MET A 214 -11.43 4.20 -19.35
C MET A 214 -11.84 3.01 -18.51
N PHE A 215 -12.47 2.01 -19.12
CA PHE A 215 -12.72 0.74 -18.47
C PHE A 215 -11.74 -0.30 -18.99
N GLY A 216 -11.15 -1.06 -18.08
CA GLY A 216 -10.33 -2.21 -18.45
C GLY A 216 -11.15 -3.32 -19.13
N LEU A 217 -10.50 -4.43 -19.45
CA LEU A 217 -11.22 -5.63 -19.87
C LEU A 217 -12.12 -6.12 -18.74
N GLY A 218 -13.34 -6.54 -19.07
CA GLY A 218 -14.27 -7.11 -18.10
C GLY A 218 -13.68 -8.37 -17.47
N VAL A 219 -13.66 -8.42 -16.14
CA VAL A 219 -13.16 -9.55 -15.37
C VAL A 219 -14.35 -10.37 -14.89
N ALA A 220 -14.36 -11.66 -15.23
CA ALA A 220 -15.31 -12.62 -14.65
C ALA A 220 -14.97 -12.81 -13.16
N ALA A 221 -15.72 -12.12 -12.30
CA ALA A 221 -15.40 -11.95 -10.87
C ALA A 221 -16.65 -12.06 -9.98
N GLY A 222 -17.74 -12.66 -10.49
CA GLY A 222 -19.00 -12.76 -9.75
C GLY A 222 -18.88 -13.55 -8.44
N SER A 223 -18.01 -14.56 -8.41
CA SER A 223 -17.71 -15.30 -7.18
C SER A 223 -16.57 -14.68 -6.36
N ALA A 224 -15.65 -13.96 -6.99
CA ALA A 224 -14.59 -13.22 -6.31
C ALA A 224 -15.11 -12.10 -5.40
N MET A 225 -16.22 -11.45 -5.75
CA MET A 225 -16.77 -10.32 -4.99
C MET A 225 -17.69 -10.80 -3.86
N PHE A 226 -17.20 -10.70 -2.62
CA PHE A 226 -17.92 -11.14 -1.42
C PHE A 226 -18.41 -10.00 -0.53
N GLY A 227 -18.13 -8.75 -0.85
CA GLY A 227 -18.50 -7.60 -0.01
C GLY A 227 -18.97 -6.41 -0.82
N GLY A 228 -19.47 -5.39 -0.12
CA GLY A 228 -19.98 -4.16 -0.72
C GLY A 228 -20.07 -3.03 0.30
N TRP A 229 -20.90 -2.03 0.01
CA TRP A 229 -21.14 -0.90 0.89
C TRP A 229 -22.60 -0.81 1.30
N HIS A 230 -22.84 -0.67 2.59
CA HIS A 230 -24.09 -0.15 3.12
C HIS A 230 -23.92 1.34 3.33
N TRP A 231 -24.56 2.16 2.50
CA TRP A 231 -24.39 3.63 2.54
C TRP A 231 -25.17 4.32 3.66
N GLY A 232 -25.84 3.55 4.52
CA GLY A 232 -26.60 4.05 5.66
C GLY A 232 -28.10 3.97 5.45
N TRP A 233 -28.58 3.71 4.23
CA TRP A 233 -30.00 3.49 3.97
C TRP A 233 -30.46 2.10 4.45
N SER A 234 -31.36 2.05 5.45
CA SER A 234 -31.99 0.82 5.90
C SER A 234 -33.46 1.05 6.23
N GLY A 235 -34.36 0.40 5.48
CA GLY A 235 -35.76 0.22 5.87
C GLY A 235 -36.54 1.50 6.19
N GLY A 236 -36.30 2.61 5.50
CA GLY A 236 -37.02 3.86 5.72
C GLY A 236 -36.24 4.96 6.45
N ALA A 237 -35.00 4.70 6.90
CA ALA A 237 -34.19 5.70 7.59
C ALA A 237 -32.70 5.64 7.21
N TRP A 238 -32.00 6.76 7.43
CA TRP A 238 -30.54 6.86 7.30
C TRP A 238 -29.85 6.59 8.63
N GLY A 239 -28.81 5.76 8.59
CA GLY A 239 -27.97 5.37 9.70
C GLY A 239 -26.50 5.28 9.33
N ASN A 240 -25.73 4.48 10.08
CA ASN A 240 -24.29 4.34 9.87
C ASN A 240 -23.97 3.68 8.53
N SER A 241 -22.95 4.22 7.84
CA SER A 241 -22.37 3.59 6.65
C SER A 241 -21.25 2.64 7.06
N TYR A 242 -21.18 1.47 6.43
CA TYR A 242 -20.18 0.44 6.72
C TYR A 242 -20.00 -0.52 5.55
N THR A 243 -18.87 -1.20 5.53
CA THR A 243 -18.56 -2.26 4.56
C THR A 243 -19.30 -3.53 4.93
N THR A 244 -19.97 -4.15 3.95
CA THR A 244 -20.72 -5.39 4.11
C THR A 244 -19.94 -6.59 3.60
N VAL A 245 -20.22 -7.76 4.18
CA VAL A 245 -19.59 -9.05 3.90
C VAL A 245 -20.68 -10.10 3.73
N ASN A 246 -20.72 -10.70 2.55
CA ASN A 246 -21.41 -11.95 2.28
C ASN A 246 -20.54 -13.11 2.76
N VAL A 247 -20.83 -13.58 3.97
CA VAL A 247 -20.11 -14.65 4.65
C VAL A 247 -20.00 -15.92 3.79
N ASN A 248 -21.07 -16.31 3.09
CA ASN A 248 -21.06 -17.52 2.25
C ASN A 248 -20.06 -17.40 1.09
N LYS A 249 -20.04 -16.26 0.40
CA LYS A 249 -19.05 -16.01 -0.66
C LYS A 249 -17.63 -15.95 -0.10
N ALA A 250 -17.44 -15.29 1.04
CA ALA A 250 -16.12 -15.19 1.69
C ALA A 250 -15.58 -16.57 2.11
N THR A 251 -16.43 -17.43 2.69
CA THR A 251 -16.10 -18.82 3.01
C THR A 251 -15.69 -19.59 1.76
N ASN A 252 -16.38 -19.41 0.62
CA ASN A 252 -15.99 -20.08 -0.63
C ASN A 252 -14.64 -19.61 -1.19
N ILE A 253 -14.26 -18.35 -0.99
CA ILE A 253 -12.96 -17.82 -1.42
C ILE A 253 -11.84 -18.34 -0.52
N SER A 254 -12.09 -18.44 0.79
CA SER A 254 -11.10 -18.79 1.82
C SER A 254 -11.50 -20.03 2.60
N VAL A 255 -11.85 -21.11 1.89
CA VAL A 255 -12.46 -22.34 2.44
C VAL A 255 -11.76 -22.90 3.67
N ASN A 256 -10.43 -22.81 3.71
CA ASN A 256 -9.63 -23.42 4.77
C ASN A 256 -9.29 -22.47 5.92
N ASN A 257 -9.39 -21.15 5.70
CA ASN A 257 -8.81 -20.13 6.59
C ASN A 257 -9.80 -19.00 6.96
N PHE A 258 -11.08 -19.11 6.58
CA PHE A 258 -12.08 -18.09 6.89
C PHE A 258 -12.82 -18.38 8.19
N ASP A 259 -12.63 -17.53 9.19
CA ASP A 259 -13.40 -17.57 10.42
C ASP A 259 -14.67 -16.71 10.30
N ALA A 260 -15.77 -17.35 9.91
CA ALA A 260 -17.07 -16.70 9.76
C ALA A 260 -17.58 -16.04 11.06
N ASN A 261 -17.12 -16.51 12.24
CA ASN A 261 -17.56 -15.97 13.52
C ASN A 261 -17.04 -14.55 13.77
N LYS A 262 -15.98 -14.12 13.06
CA LYS A 262 -15.45 -12.75 13.12
C LYS A 262 -16.32 -11.73 12.36
N TYR A 263 -17.26 -12.20 11.54
CA TYR A 263 -18.08 -11.39 10.63
C TYR A 263 -19.58 -11.42 10.98
N GLY A 264 -19.90 -11.32 12.28
CA GLY A 264 -21.28 -11.21 12.77
C GLY A 264 -22.06 -10.08 12.07
N ASP A 265 -23.33 -10.35 11.75
CA ASP A 265 -24.25 -9.45 11.06
C ASP A 265 -23.84 -9.00 9.64
N GLY A 266 -22.90 -9.72 9.01
CA GLY A 266 -22.44 -9.41 7.65
C GLY A 266 -21.72 -8.07 7.55
N ARG A 267 -21.11 -7.60 8.64
CA ARG A 267 -20.28 -6.40 8.68
C ARG A 267 -18.80 -6.78 8.65
N TRP A 268 -18.00 -6.00 7.93
CA TRP A 268 -16.55 -6.15 7.96
C TRP A 268 -15.99 -5.70 9.31
N ASN A 269 -15.04 -6.48 9.84
CA ASN A 269 -14.23 -6.13 11.00
C ASN A 269 -12.75 -6.28 10.64
N PHE A 270 -11.93 -5.30 11.02
CA PHE A 270 -10.49 -5.35 10.85
C PHE A 270 -9.86 -6.46 11.70
N ASP A 271 -8.96 -7.25 11.10
CA ASP A 271 -8.18 -8.29 11.79
C ASP A 271 -6.70 -7.88 11.92
N PRO A 272 -6.25 -7.47 13.12
CA PRO A 272 -4.86 -7.07 13.36
C PRO A 272 -3.82 -8.14 13.02
N ALA A 273 -4.18 -9.42 12.98
CA ALA A 273 -3.24 -10.52 12.71
C ALA A 273 -2.69 -10.45 11.27
N HIS A 274 -3.49 -10.03 10.30
CA HIS A 274 -3.12 -9.93 8.88
C HIS A 274 -2.30 -8.66 8.56
N ARG A 275 -2.22 -7.69 9.48
CA ARG A 275 -1.54 -6.41 9.22
C ARG A 275 -0.01 -6.52 9.15
N GLY A 276 0.60 -7.60 9.65
CA GLY A 276 2.02 -7.88 9.43
C GLY A 276 3.00 -6.86 10.03
N GLY A 277 2.63 -6.21 11.14
CA GLY A 277 3.54 -5.32 11.89
C GLY A 277 3.58 -3.88 11.40
N VAL A 278 2.81 -3.55 10.36
CA VAL A 278 2.68 -2.18 9.84
C VAL A 278 2.14 -1.27 10.96
N PRO A 279 2.86 -0.18 11.31
CA PRO A 279 2.44 0.74 12.37
C PRO A 279 1.04 1.30 12.14
N TYR A 280 0.32 1.56 13.22
CA TYR A 280 -0.94 2.30 13.18
C TYR A 280 -0.66 3.79 13.12
N ARG A 281 -1.59 4.53 12.51
CA ARG A 281 -1.52 5.98 12.41
C ARG A 281 -1.68 6.59 13.80
N THR A 282 -2.83 6.38 14.43
CA THR A 282 -3.12 7.05 15.69
C THR A 282 -2.66 6.24 16.91
N PRO A 283 -2.29 6.90 18.03
CA PRO A 283 -2.00 6.19 19.28
C PRO A 283 -3.18 5.35 19.78
N GLY A 284 -4.42 5.81 19.58
CA GLY A 284 -5.63 5.10 19.97
C GLY A 284 -5.84 3.79 19.18
N GLU A 285 -5.57 3.80 17.87
CA GLU A 285 -5.56 2.57 17.07
C GLU A 285 -4.49 1.60 17.56
N ARG A 286 -3.28 2.10 17.86
CA ARG A 286 -2.18 1.28 18.39
C ARG A 286 -2.52 0.67 19.75
N GLU A 287 -3.19 1.40 20.62
CA GLU A 287 -3.63 0.88 21.91
C GLU A 287 -4.70 -0.20 21.75
N LYS A 288 -5.69 0.04 20.88
CA LYS A 288 -6.80 -0.89 20.61
C LYS A 288 -6.36 -2.17 19.91
N TYR A 289 -5.45 -2.08 18.94
CA TYR A 289 -5.10 -3.18 18.04
C TYR A 289 -3.66 -3.68 18.19
N GLY A 290 -2.75 -2.90 18.77
CA GLY A 290 -1.34 -3.26 18.92
C GLY A 290 -1.05 -4.32 19.99
N GLN A 291 -1.99 -4.57 20.91
CA GLN A 291 -1.81 -5.56 21.99
C GLN A 291 -2.11 -7.01 21.56
N ARG A 292 -2.73 -7.23 20.40
CA ARG A 292 -3.21 -8.55 19.95
C ARG A 292 -2.17 -9.43 19.25
N TRP A 293 -0.88 -9.10 19.35
CA TRP A 293 0.17 -9.99 18.86
C TRP A 293 0.35 -11.17 19.82
N PRO A 294 0.36 -12.44 19.34
CA PRO A 294 0.55 -13.61 20.19
C PRO A 294 1.82 -13.58 21.09
N ASN A 295 2.81 -12.73 20.77
CA ASN A 295 4.08 -12.62 21.52
C ASN A 295 4.35 -11.19 22.04
N ALA A 296 3.32 -10.37 22.25
CA ALA A 296 3.50 -9.03 22.84
C ALA A 296 4.07 -9.10 24.27
N THR A 297 3.61 -10.08 25.05
CA THR A 297 4.06 -10.34 26.43
C THR A 297 5.52 -10.79 26.50
N GLU A 298 5.97 -11.63 25.56
CA GLU A 298 7.38 -12.06 25.47
C GLU A 298 8.32 -10.89 25.12
N ARG A 299 7.86 -9.97 24.25
CA ARG A 299 8.60 -8.73 23.96
C ARG A 299 8.64 -7.75 25.13
N GLN A 300 7.65 -7.78 26.03
CA GLN A 300 7.69 -7.01 27.28
C GLN A 300 8.65 -7.64 28.30
N GLN A 301 8.70 -8.98 28.38
CA GLN A 301 9.66 -9.71 29.23
C GLN A 301 11.12 -9.47 28.78
N PHE A 302 11.38 -9.40 27.47
CA PHE A 302 12.71 -9.05 26.94
C PHE A 302 13.12 -7.60 27.26
N ARG A 303 12.17 -6.66 27.29
CA ARG A 303 12.41 -5.28 27.72
C ARG A 303 12.68 -5.17 29.23
N GLY A 304 11.90 -5.86 30.06
CA GLY A 304 12.13 -5.92 31.52
C GLY A 304 13.43 -6.62 31.92
N GLN A 305 13.98 -7.50 31.07
CA GLN A 305 15.27 -8.16 31.29
C GLN A 305 16.48 -7.30 30.88
N LEU A 306 16.30 -6.32 29.99
CA LEU A 306 17.33 -5.34 29.63
C LEU A 306 17.49 -4.27 30.72
N ASP A 307 16.40 -3.83 31.33
CA ASP A 307 16.43 -2.87 32.45
C ASP A 307 17.11 -3.44 33.70
N ASN A 308 17.16 -4.76 33.85
CA ASN A 308 17.81 -5.43 34.98
C ASN A 308 19.30 -5.78 34.74
N ARG A 309 19.87 -5.39 33.59
CA ARG A 309 21.32 -5.54 33.29
C ARG A 309 22.07 -4.20 33.22
N GLY A 310 21.45 -3.13 33.67
CA GLY A 310 21.99 -1.77 33.59
C GLY A 310 22.44 -1.19 34.93
N ASN A 311 23.23 -1.91 35.75
CA ASN A 311 24.06 -1.24 36.76
C ASN A 311 25.22 -2.12 37.28
N PHE A 312 26.34 -2.14 36.57
CA PHE A 312 27.62 -2.61 37.13
C PHE A 312 28.71 -1.57 36.83
N THR A 313 28.53 -0.37 37.39
CA THR A 313 29.60 0.64 37.50
C THR A 313 29.77 1.05 38.95
N THR A 314 30.16 0.10 39.79
CA THR A 314 30.72 0.37 41.11
C THR A 314 31.86 -0.60 41.35
N ARG A 315 33.08 -0.12 41.07
CA ARG A 315 34.33 -0.68 41.56
C ARG A 315 34.43 -0.37 43.06
N PRO A 316 34.60 -1.37 43.94
CA PRO A 316 35.17 -1.14 45.26
C PRO A 316 36.65 -1.50 45.24
N GLU A 317 37.41 -0.63 45.88
CA GLU A 317 38.84 -0.69 46.08
C GLU A 317 39.16 -1.54 47.33
N GLY A 318 40.09 -2.48 47.20
CA GLY A 318 40.87 -3.04 48.32
C GLY A 318 40.38 -4.35 48.96
N ALA A 319 41.12 -5.45 48.73
CA ALA A 319 41.77 -6.28 49.77
C ALA A 319 42.15 -7.68 49.26
N GLY A 320 43.43 -8.06 49.44
CA GLY A 320 43.79 -9.42 49.84
C GLY A 320 44.13 -10.44 48.75
N ALA A 321 45.43 -10.72 48.63
CA ALA A 321 46.05 -11.81 47.88
C ALA A 321 45.42 -13.20 48.11
N ARG A 322 45.36 -14.03 47.05
CA ARG A 322 46.03 -15.35 46.96
C ARG A 322 45.79 -16.06 45.62
N ALA A 323 46.92 -16.59 45.11
CA ALA A 323 47.13 -17.78 44.30
C ALA A 323 46.32 -17.99 43.00
N ALA A 324 47.07 -17.93 41.90
CA ALA A 324 46.77 -18.56 40.64
C ALA A 324 46.66 -20.08 40.80
N GLU A 325 45.60 -20.68 40.26
CA GLU A 325 45.62 -22.08 39.88
C GLU A 325 44.94 -22.24 38.52
N ASP A 326 45.80 -22.61 37.59
CA ASP A 326 45.57 -23.19 36.29
C ASP A 326 44.48 -24.28 36.30
N ARG A 327 43.54 -24.17 35.37
CA ARG A 327 42.81 -25.33 34.85
C ARG A 327 42.18 -25.02 33.50
N GLY A 328 42.93 -25.41 32.47
CA GLY A 328 42.40 -26.31 31.43
C GLY A 328 41.39 -25.71 30.46
N MET A 329 41.93 -25.18 29.37
CA MET A 329 41.22 -25.05 28.09
C MET A 329 40.74 -26.44 27.63
N GLU A 330 39.43 -26.64 27.47
CA GLU A 330 38.92 -27.70 26.61
C GLU A 330 37.97 -27.11 25.57
N ASN A 331 38.53 -27.04 24.36
CA ASN A 331 37.95 -26.57 23.13
C ASN A 331 37.00 -27.66 22.60
N ARG A 332 35.67 -27.45 22.69
CA ARG A 332 34.71 -28.21 21.90
C ARG A 332 34.07 -27.30 20.86
N GLY A 333 34.56 -27.45 19.64
CA GLY A 333 33.97 -26.85 18.44
C GLY A 333 32.54 -27.34 18.25
N ALA A 334 31.62 -26.39 18.18
CA ALA A 334 30.26 -26.64 17.75
C ALA A 334 30.23 -26.72 16.23
N GLU A 335 29.85 -27.89 15.73
CA GLU A 335 29.53 -28.14 14.33
C GLU A 335 28.35 -27.27 13.90
N ASN A 336 28.60 -26.46 12.87
CA ASN A 336 27.64 -25.60 12.22
C ASN A 336 26.76 -26.45 11.28
N ARG A 337 25.56 -26.84 11.74
CA ARG A 337 24.50 -27.35 10.85
C ARG A 337 23.55 -26.22 10.50
N GLY A 338 23.54 -25.87 9.22
CA GLY A 338 22.74 -24.81 8.62
C GLY A 338 21.23 -25.01 8.80
N GLY A 339 20.56 -23.91 9.08
CA GLY A 339 19.11 -23.75 9.07
C GLY A 339 18.77 -22.39 8.47
N TRP A 340 18.10 -22.43 7.33
CA TRP A 340 17.69 -21.34 6.46
C TRP A 340 16.97 -20.19 7.21
N GLY A 341 17.64 -19.05 7.34
CA GLY A 341 17.04 -17.79 7.76
C GLY A 341 16.46 -17.03 6.56
N ARG A 342 15.15 -16.80 6.55
CA ARG A 342 14.52 -15.81 5.68
C ARG A 342 15.01 -14.43 6.14
N GLY A 343 15.70 -13.72 5.26
CA GLY A 343 16.09 -12.33 5.50
C GLY A 343 14.89 -11.41 5.25
N ASP A 344 14.35 -10.82 6.31
CA ASP A 344 13.33 -9.79 6.21
C ASP A 344 13.96 -8.41 5.94
N ALA A 345 13.40 -7.68 4.96
CA ALA A 345 13.92 -6.42 4.44
C ALA A 345 13.74 -5.20 5.38
N PHE A 346 13.43 -5.40 6.66
CA PHE A 346 13.00 -4.34 7.58
C PHE A 346 13.65 -4.38 8.98
N ASP A 347 14.76 -5.10 9.17
CA ASP A 347 15.43 -5.19 10.48
C ASP A 347 16.07 -3.86 10.99
N GLY A 348 15.93 -2.76 10.23
CA GLY A 348 16.53 -1.45 10.56
C GLY A 348 15.57 -0.35 11.02
N ILE A 349 14.24 -0.51 10.92
CA ILE A 349 13.31 0.64 11.02
C ILE A 349 12.83 0.91 12.46
N ASN A 350 13.10 0.03 13.43
CA ASN A 350 12.49 0.12 14.77
C ASN A 350 13.35 0.76 15.89
N ARG A 351 14.38 1.56 15.58
CA ARG A 351 15.06 2.39 16.60
C ARG A 351 14.67 3.86 16.47
N GLY A 352 13.61 4.23 17.17
CA GLY A 352 13.18 5.62 17.31
C GLY A 352 13.88 6.33 18.47
N GLY A 353 14.57 7.44 18.15
CA GLY A 353 14.54 8.69 18.92
C GLY A 353 15.45 8.82 20.15
N ASN A 354 16.76 9.06 19.95
CA ASN A 354 17.47 10.19 20.59
C ASN A 354 18.94 10.39 20.17
N ASP A 355 19.51 9.59 19.27
CA ASP A 355 20.96 9.67 18.94
C ASP A 355 21.31 10.11 17.51
N MET A 356 20.38 10.73 16.77
CA MET A 356 20.67 11.27 15.43
C MET A 356 21.22 12.70 15.50
N GLN A 357 22.38 12.87 16.12
CA GLN A 357 23.18 14.09 15.93
C GLN A 357 24.69 13.85 15.88
N ARG A 358 25.16 12.59 15.75
CA ARG A 358 26.60 12.27 15.71
C ARG A 358 27.09 11.38 14.56
N ASP A 359 26.23 11.00 13.61
CA ASP A 359 26.61 10.07 12.52
C ASP A 359 26.61 10.67 11.11
N PHE A 360 26.76 12.00 10.97
CA PHE A 360 26.97 12.62 9.65
C PHE A 360 28.45 12.81 9.23
N ASP A 361 29.42 12.38 10.04
CA ASP A 361 30.86 12.60 9.76
C ASP A 361 31.68 11.34 9.43
N ARG A 362 31.08 10.15 9.30
CA ARG A 362 31.84 8.94 8.91
C ARG A 362 31.07 8.06 7.95
N GLY A 363 31.21 8.35 6.66
CA GLY A 363 30.66 7.50 5.60
C GLY A 363 30.77 8.04 4.17
N ARG A 364 31.55 9.10 3.93
CA ARG A 364 32.00 9.49 2.58
C ARG A 364 33.40 8.93 2.33
N SER A 365 33.48 7.64 2.01
CA SER A 365 34.67 7.04 1.38
C SER A 365 34.38 5.59 0.98
N SER A 366 33.71 5.37 -0.14
CA SER A 366 33.82 4.13 -0.92
C SER A 366 33.05 4.20 -2.26
N TRP A 367 33.15 5.29 -3.04
CA TRP A 367 32.73 5.27 -4.45
C TRP A 367 33.64 6.20 -5.28
N GLY A 368 34.56 5.57 -6.03
CA GLY A 368 35.60 6.13 -6.90
C GLY A 368 36.73 5.09 -6.92
N ASP A 369 37.18 4.49 -8.01
CA ASP A 369 37.20 4.85 -9.41
C ASP A 369 37.19 3.57 -10.28
N ARG A 370 36.46 3.57 -11.40
CA ARG A 370 36.79 2.71 -12.55
C ARG A 370 36.66 3.52 -13.83
N SER A 371 37.75 4.21 -14.13
CA SER A 371 38.06 4.80 -15.43
C SER A 371 38.21 3.70 -16.49
N TRP A 372 37.43 3.78 -17.57
CA TRP A 372 37.68 3.08 -18.82
C TRP A 372 38.34 4.06 -19.78
N GLY A 373 39.66 3.96 -19.91
CA GLY A 373 40.44 4.62 -20.94
C GLY A 373 40.54 3.74 -22.18
N GLY A 374 40.25 4.31 -23.35
CA GLY A 374 40.50 3.69 -24.65
C GLY A 374 41.87 4.05 -25.23
N GLY A 375 42.32 3.21 -26.18
CA GLY A 375 43.22 3.61 -27.27
C GLY A 375 44.51 2.78 -27.44
N ASP A 376 44.52 1.93 -28.48
CA ASP A 376 45.60 1.68 -29.47
C ASP A 376 46.94 1.04 -29.03
N ARG A 377 47.61 0.08 -29.70
CA ARG A 377 47.55 -0.61 -31.01
C ARG A 377 48.54 -1.81 -31.04
N PHE A 378 48.35 -2.68 -32.04
CA PHE A 378 49.32 -3.43 -32.89
C PHE A 378 49.43 -4.98 -32.81
N GLY A 379 49.24 -5.57 -34.01
CA GLY A 379 49.74 -6.88 -34.49
C GLY A 379 48.69 -8.00 -34.46
N GLY A 380 48.29 -8.71 -35.51
CA GLY A 380 48.78 -8.88 -36.88
C GLY A 380 48.57 -10.36 -37.28
N GLY A 381 47.91 -10.62 -38.42
CA GLY A 381 47.74 -11.95 -39.06
C GLY A 381 46.53 -12.76 -38.54
N GLY A 382 45.75 -13.50 -39.32
CA GLY A 382 45.79 -13.92 -40.72
C GLY A 382 44.50 -14.72 -41.04
N PHE A 383 44.33 -15.04 -42.31
CA PHE A 383 43.12 -15.53 -42.98
C PHE A 383 42.60 -16.93 -42.58
N HIS A 384 41.27 -17.13 -42.68
CA HIS A 384 40.51 -18.23 -43.31
C HIS A 384 39.05 -18.18 -42.78
N GLY A 385 37.96 -18.29 -43.53
CA GLY A 385 37.72 -18.91 -44.84
C GLY A 385 36.72 -20.07 -44.68
N GLY A 386 35.46 -19.88 -45.09
CA GLY A 386 34.39 -20.91 -45.15
C GLY A 386 33.26 -20.63 -44.12
N GLY A 387 32.01 -20.31 -44.46
CA GLY A 387 31.22 -20.66 -45.63
C GLY A 387 30.59 -22.03 -45.43
N PHE A 388 29.28 -22.10 -45.11
CA PHE A 388 28.32 -23.06 -45.69
C PHE A 388 26.88 -22.67 -45.30
N ARG A 389 26.07 -22.47 -46.34
CA ARG A 389 24.62 -22.54 -46.32
C ARG A 389 24.22 -24.03 -46.39
N ARG A 390 23.14 -24.41 -45.71
CA ARG A 390 21.88 -24.84 -46.33
C ARG A 390 20.76 -24.75 -45.32
#